data_AF-W4AJ65-F1
#
_entry.id   AF-W4AJ65-F1
#
_cell.length_a   1.000
_cell.length_b   1.000
_cell.length_c   1.000
_cell.angle_alpha   90.00
_cell.angle_beta   90.00
_cell.angle_gamma   90.00
#
_symmetry.space_group_name_H-M   'P 1'
#
loop_
_entity.id
_entity.type
_entity.pdbx_description
1 polymer ?
#
loop_
_entity_poly.entity_id
_entity_poly.type
_entity_poly.pdbx_seq_one_letter_code
_entity_poly.pdbx_strand_id
1 'polypeptide(L)'
;MNIGKLYKQYGLTLALAVLTILLTAACSKEEPSSVQPTSAASIPNAGKSVREESETSASAKESVRTAFRQEEQVDRQAEQGSEPKGDTNRNPIEAVLRMYEALQADDSESYFQHADIPSVRISPAKLKVLIEEAGKREVRPERFMVFDKEILDQASRQLLAITYGSQAEIVLEELSQGDHNLWFVTAFTDGLKVVEQSTIYPGAYELGREAAMEELIAVEIRHTAEDRAFLAAKAKMPVLTPVQTVSLLYQAAQAEDQETFYAISGGAEGYFSGHYVQDMVEFTEWMKSFESVQHVRIEPVSKENIAENYRVEFDKRFGSAWQFIVAWGSEGEASYQGTYWVMAPGGDESRYVVRQVLTANLESFFR
;
A
#
# COMPACT_ATOMS: atom_id res chain seq x y z
N MET A 1 -25.41 -52.40 -10.99
CA MET A 1 -24.16 -52.12 -10.24
C MET A 1 -23.96 -50.62 -10.25
N ASN A 2 -24.03 -49.95 -9.09
CA ASN A 2 -24.30 -48.51 -9.02
C ASN A 2 -23.00 -47.71 -8.80
N ILE A 3 -22.47 -47.10 -9.87
CA ILE A 3 -21.14 -46.47 -9.95
C ILE A 3 -21.03 -45.23 -9.03
N GLY A 4 -22.14 -44.56 -8.74
CA GLY A 4 -22.17 -43.36 -7.88
C GLY A 4 -21.90 -43.61 -6.39
N LYS A 5 -22.07 -44.84 -5.89
CA LYS A 5 -21.73 -45.17 -4.48
C LYS A 5 -20.24 -45.46 -4.28
N LEU A 6 -19.55 -45.98 -5.30
CA LEU A 6 -18.11 -46.24 -5.24
C LEU A 6 -17.31 -44.92 -5.18
N TYR A 7 -17.68 -43.91 -5.97
CA TYR A 7 -16.98 -42.61 -5.97
C TYR A 7 -17.10 -41.86 -4.64
N LYS A 8 -18.27 -41.90 -3.97
CA LYS A 8 -18.42 -41.29 -2.64
C LYS A 8 -17.58 -41.99 -1.57
N GLN A 9 -17.36 -43.30 -1.68
CA GLN A 9 -16.62 -44.07 -0.69
C GLN A 9 -15.10 -43.94 -0.86
N TYR A 10 -14.61 -43.82 -2.11
CA TYR A 10 -13.19 -43.56 -2.41
C TYR A 10 -12.79 -42.10 -2.15
N GLY A 11 -13.68 -41.13 -2.41
CA GLY A 11 -13.42 -39.71 -2.08
C GLY A 11 -13.33 -39.47 -0.57
N LEU A 12 -14.17 -40.13 0.22
CA LEU A 12 -14.16 -40.00 1.68
C LEU A 12 -12.93 -40.66 2.32
N THR A 13 -12.46 -41.79 1.77
CA THR A 13 -11.25 -42.49 2.27
C THR A 13 -9.96 -41.75 1.89
N LEU A 14 -9.92 -41.11 0.72
CA LEU A 14 -8.79 -40.26 0.31
C LEU A 14 -8.68 -39.00 1.18
N ALA A 15 -9.81 -38.34 1.47
CA ALA A 15 -9.85 -37.17 2.35
C ALA A 15 -9.46 -37.52 3.81
N LEU A 16 -9.89 -38.68 4.32
CA LEU A 16 -9.51 -39.15 5.66
C LEU A 16 -8.02 -39.51 5.77
N ALA A 17 -7.44 -40.08 4.72
CA ALA A 17 -6.02 -40.42 4.66
C ALA A 17 -5.12 -39.18 4.60
N VAL A 18 -5.53 -38.14 3.86
CA VAL A 18 -4.79 -36.85 3.81
C VAL A 18 -4.87 -36.14 5.16
N LEU A 19 -6.03 -36.16 5.84
CA LEU A 19 -6.19 -35.55 7.16
C LEU A 19 -5.36 -36.26 8.25
N THR A 20 -5.23 -37.60 8.18
CA THR A 20 -4.41 -38.37 9.14
C THR A 20 -2.90 -38.21 8.92
N ILE A 21 -2.44 -37.98 7.69
CA ILE A 21 -1.03 -37.67 7.40
C ILE A 21 -0.69 -36.25 7.88
N LEU A 22 -1.59 -35.28 7.72
CA LEU A 22 -1.39 -33.91 8.24
C LEU A 22 -1.40 -33.85 9.78
N LEU A 23 -2.20 -34.68 10.45
CA LEU A 23 -2.26 -34.73 11.93
C LEU A 23 -1.07 -35.46 12.55
N THR A 24 -0.42 -36.40 11.85
CA THR A 24 0.78 -37.09 12.35
C THR A 24 2.07 -36.30 12.12
N ALA A 25 2.09 -35.39 11.15
CA ALA A 25 3.21 -34.46 10.94
C ALA A 25 3.25 -33.30 11.97
N ALA A 26 2.13 -33.01 12.64
CA ALA A 26 2.02 -31.94 13.64
C ALA A 26 2.38 -32.38 15.07
N CYS A 27 2.62 -33.68 15.30
CA CYS A 27 2.92 -34.24 16.62
C CYS A 27 4.16 -35.15 16.60
N SER A 28 5.31 -34.61 16.21
CA SER A 28 6.61 -35.25 16.48
C SER A 28 7.75 -34.23 16.43
N LYS A 29 8.07 -33.64 17.59
CA LYS A 29 9.44 -33.39 18.08
C LYS A 29 9.42 -32.65 19.43
N GLU A 30 9.43 -33.43 20.51
CA GLU A 30 10.22 -33.14 21.73
C GLU A 30 11.49 -34.01 21.61
N GLU A 31 12.69 -33.43 21.45
CA GLU A 31 13.69 -33.01 22.47
C GLU A 31 14.59 -34.16 22.98
N PRO A 32 15.87 -33.92 23.33
CA PRO A 32 16.15 -33.34 24.65
C PRO A 32 17.34 -32.37 24.77
N SER A 33 17.13 -31.43 25.70
CA SER A 33 18.06 -30.72 26.60
C SER A 33 19.52 -31.19 26.75
N SER A 34 20.43 -30.22 26.87
CA SER A 34 21.56 -30.26 27.81
C SER A 34 21.91 -28.85 28.29
N VAL A 35 22.12 -28.74 29.60
CA VAL A 35 22.07 -27.56 30.46
C VAL A 35 23.49 -27.07 30.76
N GLN A 36 23.75 -25.75 30.75
CA GLN A 36 24.16 -24.99 31.96
C GLN A 36 24.46 -23.50 31.71
N PRO A 37 24.28 -22.64 32.75
CA PRO A 37 24.18 -21.20 32.66
C PRO A 37 25.49 -20.47 32.99
N THR A 38 25.59 -19.18 32.65
CA THR A 38 26.47 -18.27 33.40
C THR A 38 25.83 -16.91 33.61
N SER A 39 26.14 -16.38 34.79
CA SER A 39 25.42 -15.39 35.57
C SER A 39 25.54 -13.94 35.08
N ALA A 40 24.65 -13.14 35.63
CA ALA A 40 24.63 -11.68 35.63
C ALA A 40 25.88 -11.01 36.25
N ALA A 41 25.91 -9.67 36.06
CA ALA A 41 26.79 -8.62 36.60
C ALA A 41 27.86 -8.16 35.56
N SER A 42 28.08 -6.87 35.26
CA SER A 42 27.85 -5.63 36.02
C SER A 42 27.86 -4.40 35.09
N ILE A 43 27.14 -3.36 35.51
CA ILE A 43 27.33 -1.95 35.15
C ILE A 43 28.78 -1.51 35.49
N PRO A 44 29.35 -0.53 34.77
CA PRO A 44 29.91 0.59 35.51
C PRO A 44 29.46 1.94 34.96
N ASN A 45 29.27 2.85 35.92
CA ASN A 45 28.86 4.24 35.76
C ASN A 45 30.10 5.15 35.87
N ALA A 46 30.08 6.28 35.15
CA ALA A 46 30.72 7.57 35.42
C ALA A 46 32.27 7.72 35.58
N GLY A 47 32.85 8.67 34.83
CA GLY A 47 34.22 9.16 35.08
C GLY A 47 34.83 10.21 34.12
N LYS A 48 34.27 11.44 34.11
CA LYS A 48 34.77 12.78 33.73
C LYS A 48 36.16 13.07 33.08
N SER A 49 36.09 14.11 32.23
CA SER A 49 37.07 15.19 31.89
C SER A 49 38.17 14.85 30.88
N VAL A 50 38.54 15.70 29.90
CA VAL A 50 38.97 17.11 29.97
C VAL A 50 38.70 17.83 28.63
N ARG A 51 38.61 19.16 28.72
CA ARG A 51 38.27 20.23 27.77
C ARG A 51 39.48 20.69 26.93
N GLU A 52 39.19 21.57 25.97
CA GLU A 52 40.04 22.55 25.22
C GLU A 52 40.31 22.15 23.76
N GLU A 53 39.52 22.66 22.80
CA GLU A 53 39.52 24.01 22.18
C GLU A 53 40.65 24.22 21.17
N SER A 54 40.29 24.39 19.89
CA SER A 54 40.73 25.52 19.04
C SER A 54 40.12 25.46 17.63
N GLU A 55 39.06 26.25 17.48
CA GLU A 55 38.77 27.21 16.41
C GLU A 55 39.18 27.03 14.93
N THR A 56 38.20 27.39 14.10
CA THR A 56 38.22 27.94 12.73
C THR A 56 38.34 27.01 11.52
N SER A 57 37.18 26.76 10.90
CA SER A 57 36.99 27.15 9.49
C SER A 57 35.51 27.47 9.23
N ALA A 58 35.23 28.76 9.07
CA ALA A 58 33.97 29.23 8.52
C ALA A 58 34.02 29.01 6.99
N SER A 59 33.33 27.99 6.49
CA SER A 59 32.85 27.92 5.09
C SER A 59 32.05 26.63 4.87
N ALA A 60 30.81 26.55 5.36
CA ALA A 60 29.90 25.45 5.01
C ALA A 60 28.41 25.87 5.03
N LYS A 61 28.12 27.17 4.84
CA LYS A 61 26.74 27.69 4.81
C LYS A 61 26.13 27.80 3.41
N GLU A 62 26.84 27.37 2.37
CA GLU A 62 26.40 27.58 0.98
C GLU A 62 26.16 26.29 0.17
N SER A 63 26.40 25.11 0.76
CA SER A 63 26.33 23.84 0.00
C SER A 63 24.99 23.11 0.05
N VAL A 64 23.99 23.59 0.83
CA VAL A 64 22.64 22.99 0.89
C VAL A 64 21.66 23.70 -0.07
N ARG A 65 21.99 24.90 -0.57
CA ARG A 65 21.12 25.66 -1.49
C ARG A 65 21.35 25.38 -2.98
N THR A 66 22.43 24.69 -3.33
CA THR A 66 22.84 24.51 -4.74
C THR A 66 22.59 23.11 -5.31
N ALA A 67 22.14 22.14 -4.50
CA ALA A 67 21.80 20.79 -5.01
C ALA A 67 20.43 20.70 -5.71
N PHE A 68 19.63 21.79 -5.74
CA PHE A 68 18.26 21.78 -6.28
C PHE A 68 18.02 22.76 -7.43
N ARG A 69 19.05 23.17 -8.20
CA ARG A 69 18.84 23.97 -9.42
C ARG A 69 19.96 23.86 -10.45
N GLN A 70 19.79 22.92 -11.40
CA GLN A 70 20.30 22.88 -12.78
C GLN A 70 19.92 21.47 -13.28
N GLU A 71 18.91 21.29 -14.13
CA GLU A 71 18.98 21.55 -15.59
C GLU A 71 17.73 22.27 -16.17
N GLU A 72 18.05 23.18 -17.09
CA GLU A 72 17.25 23.90 -18.11
C GLU A 72 15.86 24.49 -17.78
N GLN A 73 15.95 25.77 -17.39
CA GLN A 73 14.96 26.80 -17.65
C GLN A 73 15.04 27.24 -19.12
N VAL A 74 13.98 27.04 -19.91
CA VAL A 74 13.68 27.88 -21.09
C VAL A 74 12.51 28.78 -20.72
N ASP A 75 12.77 30.08 -20.78
CA ASP A 75 11.89 31.17 -20.37
C ASP A 75 10.47 31.09 -20.95
N ARG A 76 9.46 31.11 -20.06
CA ARG A 76 8.34 32.03 -20.16
C ARG A 76 8.03 32.66 -18.80
N GLN A 77 8.15 33.97 -18.77
CA GLN A 77 7.84 34.85 -17.65
C GLN A 77 6.34 34.86 -17.34
N ALA A 78 6.06 35.14 -16.06
CA ALA A 78 4.84 35.73 -15.50
C ALA A 78 3.56 34.90 -15.56
N GLU A 79 3.13 34.41 -14.40
CA GLU A 79 2.06 35.06 -13.63
C GLU A 79 2.09 34.57 -12.17
N GLN A 80 1.85 35.50 -11.25
CA GLN A 80 1.46 35.18 -9.88
C GLN A 80 0.11 34.46 -9.95
N GLY A 81 0.14 33.14 -10.02
CA GLY A 81 -1.03 32.28 -9.92
C GLY A 81 -1.05 31.61 -8.55
N SER A 82 -2.02 32.02 -7.73
CA SER A 82 -2.69 31.24 -6.68
C SER A 82 -2.04 29.92 -6.23
N GLU A 83 -1.86 29.78 -4.91
CA GLU A 83 -1.88 28.48 -4.23
C GLU A 83 -2.81 27.50 -4.96
N PRO A 84 -2.42 26.24 -5.20
CA PRO A 84 -3.37 25.28 -5.68
C PRO A 84 -4.44 25.18 -4.59
N LYS A 85 -5.58 25.83 -4.82
CA LYS A 85 -6.83 25.45 -4.20
C LYS A 85 -7.06 24.03 -4.66
N GLY A 86 -6.53 23.09 -3.87
CA GLY A 86 -6.87 21.70 -3.98
C GLY A 86 -8.34 21.58 -3.62
N ASP A 87 -9.22 21.83 -4.60
CA ASP A 87 -10.43 21.04 -4.71
C ASP A 87 -9.93 19.61 -4.97
N THR A 88 -9.49 18.94 -3.91
CA THR A 88 -9.28 17.51 -3.90
C THR A 88 -10.59 16.92 -4.34
N ASN A 89 -10.59 16.43 -5.57
CA ASN A 89 -11.74 15.82 -6.20
C ASN A 89 -12.14 14.60 -5.35
N ARG A 90 -13.09 14.80 -4.42
CA ARG A 90 -13.58 13.77 -3.50
C ARG A 90 -14.56 12.82 -4.18
N ASN A 91 -14.91 13.07 -5.44
CA ASN A 91 -15.89 12.27 -6.14
C ASN A 91 -15.22 11.10 -6.86
N PRO A 92 -15.38 9.85 -6.40
CA PRO A 92 -14.76 8.70 -7.04
C PRO A 92 -15.28 8.49 -8.47
N ILE A 93 -16.51 8.90 -8.79
CA ILE A 93 -17.05 8.86 -10.15
C ILE A 93 -16.24 9.78 -11.08
N GLU A 94 -15.88 10.98 -10.61
CA GLU A 94 -15.13 11.93 -11.42
C GLU A 94 -13.71 11.44 -11.70
N ALA A 95 -13.07 10.73 -10.75
CA ALA A 95 -11.79 10.08 -11.00
C ALA A 95 -11.88 9.02 -12.11
N VAL A 96 -12.95 8.21 -12.12
CA VAL A 96 -13.21 7.22 -13.18
C VAL A 96 -13.45 7.91 -14.53
N LEU A 97 -14.27 8.97 -14.56
CA LEU A 97 -14.58 9.70 -15.79
C LEU A 97 -13.32 10.35 -16.39
N ARG A 98 -12.51 11.05 -15.57
CA ARG A 98 -11.27 11.69 -16.05
C ARG A 98 -10.25 10.67 -16.54
N MET A 99 -10.10 9.53 -15.86
CA MET A 99 -9.28 8.43 -16.37
C MET A 99 -9.77 7.96 -17.74
N TYR A 100 -11.08 7.81 -17.93
CA TYR A 100 -11.64 7.36 -19.20
C TYR A 100 -11.46 8.40 -20.31
N GLU A 101 -11.71 9.67 -20.03
CA GLU A 101 -11.49 10.79 -20.95
C GLU A 101 -10.03 10.82 -21.43
N ALA A 102 -9.07 10.58 -20.52
CA ALA A 102 -7.66 10.46 -20.86
C ALA A 102 -7.40 9.27 -21.81
N LEU A 103 -8.02 8.10 -21.57
CA LEU A 103 -7.91 6.96 -22.48
C LEU A 103 -8.48 7.28 -23.87
N GLN A 104 -9.64 7.95 -23.95
CA GLN A 104 -10.23 8.36 -25.22
C GLN A 104 -9.40 9.39 -25.98
N ALA A 105 -8.66 10.24 -25.26
CA ALA A 105 -7.77 11.24 -25.81
C ALA A 105 -6.38 10.69 -26.22
N ASP A 106 -6.10 9.39 -25.98
CA ASP A 106 -4.76 8.81 -26.12
C ASP A 106 -3.71 9.57 -25.26
N ASP A 107 -4.16 10.11 -24.12
CA ASP A 107 -3.33 10.90 -23.20
C ASP A 107 -2.86 10.03 -22.02
N SER A 108 -1.71 9.38 -22.21
CA SER A 108 -1.12 8.52 -21.18
C SER A 108 -0.72 9.28 -19.92
N GLU A 109 -0.32 10.55 -20.03
CA GLU A 109 0.14 11.33 -18.87
C GLU A 109 -1.05 11.63 -17.96
N SER A 110 -2.14 12.13 -18.53
CA SER A 110 -3.39 12.37 -17.81
C SER A 110 -3.99 11.06 -17.26
N TYR A 111 -3.86 9.94 -17.99
CA TYR A 111 -4.31 8.64 -17.50
C TYR A 111 -3.62 8.26 -16.17
N PHE A 112 -2.30 8.38 -16.09
CA PHE A 112 -1.55 8.03 -14.87
C PHE A 112 -1.72 9.02 -13.71
N GLN A 113 -2.30 10.20 -13.96
CA GLN A 113 -2.77 11.09 -12.89
C GLN A 113 -4.02 10.54 -12.21
N HIS A 114 -4.87 9.80 -12.94
CA HIS A 114 -6.16 9.31 -12.46
C HIS A 114 -6.24 7.79 -12.27
N ALA A 115 -5.22 7.04 -12.68
CA ALA A 115 -5.16 5.59 -12.52
C ALA A 115 -3.77 5.11 -12.10
N ASP A 116 -3.76 4.07 -11.26
CA ASP A 116 -2.56 3.31 -10.96
C ASP A 116 -2.90 1.81 -10.87
N ILE A 117 -3.32 1.27 -12.00
CA ILE A 117 -3.67 -0.15 -12.15
C ILE A 117 -2.37 -0.95 -12.32
N PRO A 118 -2.03 -1.88 -11.40
CA PRO A 118 -0.74 -2.58 -11.43
C PRO A 118 -0.49 -3.34 -12.71
N SER A 119 -1.55 -3.91 -13.29
CA SER A 119 -1.42 -4.70 -14.51
C SER A 119 -1.05 -3.85 -15.74
N VAL A 120 -1.39 -2.56 -15.72
CA VAL A 120 -0.98 -1.57 -16.72
C VAL A 120 0.45 -1.10 -16.45
N ARG A 121 0.79 -0.81 -15.19
CA ARG A 121 2.14 -0.37 -14.79
C ARG A 121 3.20 -1.41 -15.09
N ILE A 122 2.91 -2.69 -14.83
CA ILE A 122 3.84 -3.80 -15.07
C ILE A 122 3.87 -4.21 -16.55
N SER A 123 2.79 -3.98 -17.30
CA SER A 123 2.71 -4.32 -18.72
C SER A 123 2.13 -3.16 -19.53
N PRO A 124 2.96 -2.23 -20.04
CA PRO A 124 2.51 -1.06 -20.80
C PRO A 124 1.71 -1.41 -22.07
N ALA A 125 1.86 -2.64 -22.59
CA ALA A 125 1.03 -3.13 -23.69
C ALA A 125 -0.47 -3.17 -23.35
N LYS A 126 -0.83 -3.36 -22.07
CA LYS A 126 -2.23 -3.29 -21.63
C LYS A 126 -2.82 -1.90 -21.79
N LEU A 127 -2.03 -0.84 -21.59
CA LEU A 127 -2.52 0.53 -21.78
C LEU A 127 -3.04 0.73 -23.20
N LYS A 128 -2.31 0.22 -24.20
CA LYS A 128 -2.73 0.32 -25.62
C LYS A 128 -4.08 -0.36 -25.86
N VAL A 129 -4.28 -1.54 -25.29
CA VAL A 129 -5.57 -2.25 -25.37
C VAL A 129 -6.67 -1.42 -24.72
N LEU A 130 -6.43 -0.84 -23.54
CA LEU A 130 -7.42 0.02 -22.88
C LEU A 130 -7.78 1.26 -23.70
N ILE A 131 -6.80 1.90 -24.34
CA ILE A 131 -7.02 3.06 -25.24
C ILE A 131 -7.86 2.65 -26.45
N GLU A 132 -7.52 1.52 -27.09
CA GLU A 132 -8.29 0.99 -28.21
C GLU A 132 -9.74 0.65 -27.85
N GLU A 133 -9.98 0.07 -26.66
CA GLU A 133 -11.32 -0.25 -26.17
C GLU A 133 -12.10 1.01 -25.74
N ALA A 134 -11.45 1.98 -25.10
CA ALA A 134 -12.06 3.24 -24.71
C ALA A 134 -12.55 4.05 -25.93
N GLY A 135 -11.77 4.04 -27.01
CA GLY A 135 -12.13 4.71 -28.26
C GLY A 135 -13.36 4.13 -28.98
N LYS A 136 -13.77 2.90 -28.64
CA LYS A 136 -14.95 2.23 -29.25
C LYS A 136 -16.26 2.56 -28.55
N ARG A 137 -16.21 3.20 -27.38
CA ARG A 137 -17.34 3.28 -26.46
C ARG A 137 -17.64 4.72 -26.06
N GLU A 138 -18.92 5.03 -25.95
CA GLU A 138 -19.42 6.31 -25.47
C GLU A 138 -19.56 6.27 -23.94
N VAL A 139 -18.90 7.19 -23.24
CA VAL A 139 -19.03 7.39 -21.80
C VAL A 139 -20.28 8.18 -21.51
N ARG A 140 -21.07 7.70 -20.55
CA ARG A 140 -22.31 8.33 -20.11
C ARG A 140 -22.27 8.48 -18.59
N PRO A 141 -21.97 9.70 -18.07
CA PRO A 141 -21.84 9.93 -16.63
C PRO A 141 -23.01 9.44 -15.79
N GLU A 142 -24.23 9.46 -16.34
CA GLU A 142 -25.45 8.99 -15.69
C GLU A 142 -25.48 7.48 -15.38
N ARG A 143 -24.57 6.68 -15.96
CA ARG A 143 -24.46 5.23 -15.69
C ARG A 143 -23.63 4.90 -14.47
N PHE A 144 -22.94 5.89 -13.89
CA PHE A 144 -22.02 5.67 -12.79
C PHE A 144 -22.71 5.96 -11.46
N MET A 145 -22.52 5.06 -10.49
CA MET A 145 -23.00 5.22 -9.13
C MET A 145 -21.95 4.74 -8.14
N VAL A 146 -21.86 5.40 -6.98
CA VAL A 146 -21.05 4.91 -5.87
C VAL A 146 -21.85 3.80 -5.18
N PHE A 147 -21.24 2.63 -5.04
CA PHE A 147 -21.82 1.51 -4.34
C PHE A 147 -21.54 1.63 -2.83
N ASP A 148 -22.59 1.47 -2.04
CA ASP A 148 -22.46 1.47 -0.58
C ASP A 148 -21.81 0.16 -0.11
N LYS A 149 -20.49 0.20 0.11
CA LYS A 149 -19.72 -0.97 0.57
C LYS A 149 -20.15 -1.48 1.95
N GLU A 150 -20.90 -0.71 2.74
CA GLU A 150 -21.35 -1.15 4.06
C GLU A 150 -22.37 -2.29 4.01
N ILE A 151 -23.00 -2.50 2.85
CA ILE A 151 -23.92 -3.62 2.63
C ILE A 151 -23.18 -4.95 2.39
N LEU A 152 -21.87 -4.91 2.10
CA LEU A 152 -21.04 -6.11 1.97
C LEU A 152 -20.87 -6.79 3.33
N ASP A 153 -20.69 -8.11 3.31
CA ASP A 153 -20.33 -8.85 4.50
C ASP A 153 -18.95 -8.41 5.05
N GLN A 154 -18.71 -8.69 6.33
CA GLN A 154 -17.47 -8.27 7.00
C GLN A 154 -16.20 -8.80 6.32
N ALA A 155 -16.21 -10.05 5.83
CA ALA A 155 -15.03 -10.64 5.21
C ALA A 155 -14.71 -9.95 3.88
N SER A 156 -15.73 -9.64 3.09
CA SER A 156 -15.58 -8.88 1.84
C SER A 156 -15.08 -7.45 2.07
N ARG A 157 -15.63 -6.74 3.08
CA ARG A 157 -15.12 -5.42 3.47
C ARG A 157 -13.67 -5.46 3.94
N GLN A 158 -13.32 -6.45 4.76
CA GLN A 158 -11.95 -6.61 5.26
C GLN A 158 -10.97 -6.90 4.12
N LEU A 159 -11.35 -7.76 3.18
CA LEU A 159 -10.53 -8.05 2.01
C LEU A 159 -10.35 -6.83 1.11
N LEU A 160 -11.42 -6.05 0.89
CA LEU A 160 -11.36 -4.78 0.17
C LEU A 160 -10.38 -3.82 0.85
N ALA A 161 -10.49 -3.65 2.18
CA ALA A 161 -9.66 -2.75 2.97
C ALA A 161 -8.17 -3.13 2.91
N ILE A 162 -7.85 -4.42 3.01
CA ILE A 162 -6.47 -4.92 2.91
C ILE A 162 -5.91 -4.73 1.50
N THR A 163 -6.73 -4.93 0.46
CA THR A 163 -6.28 -4.94 -0.93
C THR A 163 -6.13 -3.53 -1.51
N TYR A 164 -7.06 -2.63 -1.19
CA TYR A 164 -7.18 -1.31 -1.80
C TYR A 164 -7.17 -0.15 -0.81
N GLY A 165 -7.25 -0.41 0.50
CA GLY A 165 -7.32 0.61 1.56
C GLY A 165 -8.68 0.68 2.24
N SER A 166 -8.70 1.00 3.54
CA SER A 166 -9.95 1.11 4.33
C SER A 166 -10.90 2.19 3.79
N GLN A 167 -10.35 3.22 3.13
CA GLN A 167 -11.11 4.31 2.50
C GLN A 167 -11.39 4.06 1.00
N ALA A 168 -11.14 2.86 0.48
CA ALA A 168 -11.44 2.53 -0.92
C ALA A 168 -12.95 2.61 -1.19
N GLU A 169 -13.30 3.17 -2.34
CA GLU A 169 -14.66 3.30 -2.85
C GLU A 169 -14.87 2.37 -4.05
N ILE A 170 -16.10 1.90 -4.24
CA ILE A 170 -16.50 1.07 -5.38
C ILE A 170 -17.44 1.90 -6.24
N VAL A 171 -17.06 2.17 -7.48
CA VAL A 171 -17.94 2.80 -8.47
C VAL A 171 -18.46 1.72 -9.40
N LEU A 172 -19.77 1.62 -9.51
CA LEU A 172 -20.45 0.78 -10.47
C LEU A 172 -20.77 1.59 -11.72
N GLU A 173 -20.57 0.97 -12.87
CA GLU A 173 -21.02 1.48 -14.15
C GLU A 173 -21.96 0.45 -14.79
N GLU A 174 -23.21 0.82 -15.00
CA GLU A 174 -24.20 -0.04 -15.67
C GLU A 174 -23.88 -0.16 -17.17
N LEU A 175 -23.74 -1.41 -17.65
CA LEU A 175 -23.53 -1.72 -19.06
C LEU A 175 -24.80 -2.23 -19.72
N SER A 176 -24.67 -2.72 -20.95
CA SER A 176 -25.80 -3.35 -21.66
C SER A 176 -26.13 -4.70 -21.03
N GLN A 177 -27.41 -5.10 -21.09
CA GLN A 177 -27.86 -6.45 -20.73
C GLN A 177 -27.65 -6.87 -19.26
N GLY A 178 -27.42 -5.91 -18.35
CA GLY A 178 -27.28 -6.15 -16.91
C GLY A 178 -25.85 -6.44 -16.45
N ASP A 179 -24.87 -6.35 -17.35
CA ASP A 179 -23.46 -6.38 -16.97
C ASP A 179 -23.06 -5.08 -16.27
N HIS A 180 -22.08 -5.16 -15.37
CA HIS A 180 -21.59 -3.99 -14.62
C HIS A 180 -20.07 -3.95 -14.63
N ASN A 181 -19.50 -2.78 -14.92
CA ASN A 181 -18.09 -2.55 -14.60
C ASN A 181 -17.97 -2.12 -13.14
N LEU A 182 -16.96 -2.65 -12.47
CA LEU A 182 -16.54 -2.27 -11.13
C LEU A 182 -15.23 -1.52 -11.23
N TRP A 183 -15.21 -0.33 -10.65
CA TRP A 183 -14.03 0.50 -10.57
C TRP A 183 -13.68 0.69 -9.09
N PHE A 184 -12.49 0.22 -8.70
CA PHE A 184 -11.98 0.40 -7.36
C PHE A 184 -11.17 1.69 -7.31
N VAL A 185 -11.61 2.63 -6.47
CA VAL A 185 -11.03 3.97 -6.37
C VAL A 185 -10.45 4.16 -4.97
N THR A 186 -9.19 4.58 -4.88
CA THR A 186 -8.48 4.76 -3.61
C THR A 186 -7.89 6.16 -3.52
N ALA A 187 -7.88 6.74 -2.32
CA ALA A 187 -7.21 8.00 -2.03
C ALA A 187 -5.72 7.82 -1.73
N PHE A 188 -4.86 8.40 -2.55
CA PHE A 188 -3.44 8.56 -2.24
C PHE A 188 -3.13 10.03 -1.94
N THR A 189 -1.87 10.33 -1.61
CA THR A 189 -1.41 11.70 -1.32
C THR A 189 -1.55 12.65 -2.50
N ASP A 190 -1.50 12.12 -3.73
CA ASP A 190 -1.64 12.87 -4.97
C ASP A 190 -3.07 12.87 -5.54
N GLY A 191 -4.04 12.29 -4.82
CA GLY A 191 -5.46 12.35 -5.17
C GLY A 191 -6.16 10.99 -5.21
N LEU A 192 -7.43 11.00 -5.65
CA LEU A 192 -8.18 9.77 -5.93
C LEU A 192 -7.67 9.13 -7.23
N LYS A 193 -7.40 7.83 -7.20
CA LYS A 193 -7.01 7.05 -8.38
C LYS A 193 -7.81 5.77 -8.52
N VAL A 194 -8.11 5.40 -9.76
CA VAL A 194 -8.59 4.06 -10.11
C VAL A 194 -7.42 3.08 -9.97
N VAL A 195 -7.54 2.12 -9.07
CA VAL A 195 -6.49 1.14 -8.77
C VAL A 195 -6.77 -0.24 -9.33
N GLU A 196 -8.02 -0.52 -9.70
CA GLU A 196 -8.41 -1.75 -10.36
C GLU A 196 -9.72 -1.54 -11.14
N GLN A 197 -9.88 -2.31 -12.22
CA GLN A 197 -11.11 -2.40 -12.97
C GLN A 197 -11.45 -3.88 -13.16
N SER A 198 -12.72 -4.23 -12.95
CA SER A 198 -13.25 -5.52 -13.38
C SER A 198 -14.66 -5.40 -13.95
N THR A 199 -15.20 -6.50 -14.44
CA THR A 199 -16.56 -6.57 -14.98
C THR A 199 -17.30 -7.76 -14.38
N ILE A 200 -18.46 -7.49 -13.80
CA ILE A 200 -19.41 -8.51 -13.38
C ILE A 200 -20.25 -8.93 -14.58
N TYR A 201 -20.11 -10.20 -14.94
CA TYR A 201 -20.99 -10.90 -15.87
C TYR A 201 -21.77 -11.97 -15.07
N PRO A 202 -23.03 -11.72 -14.64
CA PRO A 202 -23.73 -12.62 -13.73
C PRO A 202 -23.78 -14.08 -14.20
N GLY A 203 -23.89 -14.30 -15.53
CA GLY A 203 -23.88 -15.64 -16.10
C GLY A 203 -22.55 -16.41 -16.04
N ALA A 204 -21.44 -15.74 -15.71
CA ALA A 204 -20.10 -16.34 -15.68
C ALA A 204 -19.72 -16.96 -14.32
N TYR A 205 -20.32 -16.51 -13.22
CA TYR A 205 -19.92 -16.92 -11.87
C TYR A 205 -20.55 -18.24 -11.39
N GLU A 206 -21.27 -18.98 -12.25
CA GLU A 206 -22.20 -20.05 -11.86
C GLU A 206 -23.30 -19.60 -10.87
N LEU A 207 -23.27 -18.32 -10.46
CA LEU A 207 -24.31 -17.62 -9.74
C LEU A 207 -25.47 -17.41 -10.70
N GLY A 208 -26.69 -17.70 -10.23
CA GLY A 208 -27.88 -17.49 -11.04
C GLY A 208 -28.05 -16.01 -11.38
N ARG A 209 -28.85 -15.70 -12.41
CA ARG A 209 -29.29 -14.32 -12.71
C ARG A 209 -30.01 -13.62 -11.54
N GLU A 210 -30.35 -14.36 -10.50
CA GLU A 210 -31.04 -13.89 -9.29
C GLU A 210 -30.08 -13.59 -8.12
N ALA A 211 -28.76 -13.79 -8.29
CA ALA A 211 -27.78 -13.42 -7.28
C ALA A 211 -27.85 -11.92 -7.00
N ALA A 212 -27.73 -11.56 -5.73
CA ALA A 212 -27.76 -10.17 -5.32
C ALA A 212 -26.47 -9.46 -5.76
N MET A 213 -26.54 -8.14 -6.01
CA MET A 213 -25.39 -7.39 -6.54
C MET A 213 -24.19 -7.44 -5.58
N GLU A 214 -24.46 -7.38 -4.28
CA GLU A 214 -23.46 -7.51 -3.21
C GLU A 214 -22.74 -8.86 -3.24
N GLU A 215 -23.42 -9.95 -3.59
CA GLU A 215 -22.82 -11.28 -3.70
C GLU A 215 -21.86 -11.35 -4.90
N LEU A 216 -22.27 -10.77 -6.04
CA LEU A 216 -21.46 -10.72 -7.24
C LEU A 216 -20.21 -9.83 -7.01
N ILE A 217 -20.37 -8.68 -6.34
CA ILE A 217 -19.26 -7.79 -5.97
C ILE A 217 -18.31 -8.49 -5.00
N ALA A 218 -18.82 -9.21 -4.00
CA ALA A 218 -17.99 -9.98 -3.06
C ALA A 218 -17.12 -11.03 -3.77
N VAL A 219 -17.70 -11.76 -4.73
CA VAL A 219 -16.93 -12.70 -5.55
C VAL A 219 -15.86 -11.97 -6.36
N GLU A 220 -16.17 -10.81 -6.93
CA GLU A 220 -15.23 -10.06 -7.74
C GLU A 220 -14.09 -9.41 -6.93
N ILE A 221 -14.37 -8.95 -5.70
CA ILE A 221 -13.32 -8.49 -4.76
C ILE A 221 -12.33 -9.63 -4.50
N ARG A 222 -12.83 -10.84 -4.25
CA ARG A 222 -11.96 -12.01 -4.03
C ARG A 222 -11.14 -12.33 -5.28
N HIS A 223 -11.78 -12.39 -6.43
CA HIS A 223 -11.12 -12.70 -7.70
C HIS A 223 -10.02 -11.68 -8.04
N THR A 224 -10.31 -10.38 -7.94
CA THR A 224 -9.32 -9.32 -8.20
C THR A 224 -8.18 -9.31 -7.19
N ALA A 225 -8.44 -9.60 -5.90
CA ALA A 225 -7.39 -9.76 -4.89
C ALA A 225 -6.44 -10.94 -5.21
N GLU A 226 -6.99 -12.08 -5.64
CA GLU A 226 -6.23 -13.24 -6.10
C GLU A 226 -5.40 -12.91 -7.35
N ASP A 227 -5.96 -12.21 -8.32
CA ASP A 227 -5.26 -11.76 -9.54
C ASP A 227 -4.09 -10.82 -9.22
N ARG A 228 -4.27 -9.90 -8.27
CA ARG A 228 -3.17 -9.01 -7.81
C ARG A 228 -2.06 -9.80 -7.13
N ALA A 229 -2.41 -10.75 -6.25
CA ALA A 229 -1.43 -11.63 -5.61
C ALA A 229 -0.68 -12.48 -6.64
N PHE A 230 -1.39 -13.03 -7.62
CA PHE A 230 -0.80 -13.77 -8.73
C PHE A 230 0.14 -12.90 -9.57
N LEU A 231 -0.27 -11.66 -9.89
CA LEU A 231 0.56 -10.71 -10.63
C LEU A 231 1.84 -10.37 -9.86
N ALA A 232 1.75 -10.10 -8.56
CA ALA A 232 2.90 -9.83 -7.69
C ALA A 232 3.88 -11.01 -7.69
N ALA A 233 3.37 -12.23 -7.47
CA ALA A 233 4.17 -13.44 -7.45
C ALA A 233 4.83 -13.74 -8.81
N LYS A 234 4.10 -13.53 -9.91
CA LYS A 234 4.60 -13.74 -11.27
C LYS A 234 5.68 -12.72 -11.65
N ALA A 235 5.49 -11.46 -11.26
CA ALA A 235 6.43 -10.38 -11.54
C ALA A 235 7.63 -10.36 -10.56
N LYS A 236 7.52 -11.08 -9.43
CA LYS A 236 8.49 -11.07 -8.31
C LYS A 236 8.80 -9.64 -7.85
N MET A 237 7.75 -8.84 -7.73
CA MET A 237 7.87 -7.46 -7.27
C MET A 237 6.61 -7.02 -6.54
N PRO A 238 6.74 -6.10 -5.56
CA PRO A 238 5.60 -5.49 -4.89
C PRO A 238 4.63 -4.79 -5.85
N VAL A 239 3.34 -5.10 -5.70
CA VAL A 239 2.25 -4.49 -6.47
C VAL A 239 1.89 -3.09 -5.98
N LEU A 240 2.17 -2.74 -4.74
CA LEU A 240 2.03 -1.36 -4.25
C LEU A 240 3.41 -0.72 -4.18
N THR A 241 3.52 0.55 -4.57
CA THR A 241 4.74 1.31 -4.29
C THR A 241 4.84 1.57 -2.77
N PRO A 242 6.04 1.85 -2.24
CA PRO A 242 6.19 2.16 -0.82
C PRO A 242 5.32 3.33 -0.34
N VAL A 243 5.21 4.40 -1.15
CA VAL A 243 4.38 5.58 -0.84
C VAL A 243 2.91 5.19 -0.75
N GLN A 244 2.43 4.33 -1.66
CA GLN A 244 1.07 3.82 -1.61
C GLN A 244 0.85 2.96 -0.37
N THR A 245 1.77 2.06 -0.03
CA THR A 245 1.64 1.25 1.17
C THR A 245 1.55 2.12 2.43
N VAL A 246 2.39 3.16 2.54
CA VAL A 246 2.29 4.12 3.65
C VAL A 246 0.96 4.87 3.60
N SER A 247 0.48 5.29 2.43
CA SER A 247 -0.84 5.93 2.31
C SER A 247 -1.97 5.02 2.82
N LEU A 248 -1.93 3.72 2.52
CA LEU A 248 -2.96 2.79 3.01
C LEU A 248 -2.87 2.57 4.53
N LEU A 249 -1.65 2.54 5.10
CA LEU A 249 -1.46 2.51 6.56
C LEU A 249 -2.08 3.74 7.22
N TYR A 250 -1.96 4.91 6.59
CA TYR A 250 -2.53 6.16 7.08
C TYR A 250 -4.05 6.11 7.07
N GLN A 251 -4.66 5.61 5.98
CA GLN A 251 -6.10 5.42 5.89
C GLN A 251 -6.61 4.45 6.98
N ALA A 252 -5.92 3.33 7.20
CA ALA A 252 -6.32 2.34 8.19
C ALA A 252 -6.26 2.92 9.62
N ALA A 253 -5.20 3.67 9.94
CA ALA A 253 -5.07 4.35 11.22
C ALA A 253 -6.17 5.42 11.43
N GLN A 254 -6.46 6.24 10.40
CA GLN A 254 -7.55 7.23 10.46
C GLN A 254 -8.93 6.61 10.68
N ALA A 255 -9.15 5.41 10.12
CA ALA A 255 -10.38 4.64 10.29
C ALA A 255 -10.41 3.80 11.60
N GLU A 256 -9.34 3.86 12.41
CA GLU A 256 -9.14 3.01 13.59
C GLU A 256 -9.22 1.50 13.30
N ASP A 257 -8.88 1.11 12.06
CA ASP A 257 -8.90 -0.27 11.57
C ASP A 257 -7.54 -0.95 11.80
N GLN A 258 -7.38 -1.48 13.01
CA GLN A 258 -6.14 -2.13 13.45
C GLN A 258 -5.82 -3.40 12.67
N GLU A 259 -6.83 -4.15 12.23
CA GLU A 259 -6.62 -5.40 11.50
C GLU A 259 -6.05 -5.12 10.10
N THR A 260 -6.63 -4.15 9.38
CA THR A 260 -6.11 -3.71 8.08
C THR A 260 -4.73 -3.08 8.23
N PHE A 261 -4.53 -2.22 9.24
CA PHE A 261 -3.22 -1.62 9.51
C PHE A 261 -2.14 -2.70 9.73
N TYR A 262 -2.43 -3.67 10.59
CA TYR A 262 -1.51 -4.77 10.88
C TYR A 262 -1.19 -5.59 9.61
N ALA A 263 -2.21 -5.96 8.83
CA ALA A 263 -2.03 -6.73 7.60
C ALA A 263 -1.17 -5.99 6.57
N ILE A 264 -1.44 -4.71 6.32
CA ILE A 264 -0.72 -3.87 5.36
C ILE A 264 0.73 -3.61 5.83
N SER A 265 0.97 -3.51 7.14
CA SER A 265 2.32 -3.29 7.67
C SER A 265 3.27 -4.48 7.50
N GLY A 266 2.75 -5.64 7.06
CA GLY A 266 3.48 -6.89 6.87
C GLY A 266 2.98 -8.03 7.76
N GLY A 267 2.00 -7.78 8.62
CA GLY A 267 1.43 -8.77 9.54
C GLY A 267 2.52 -9.39 10.43
N ALA A 268 2.55 -10.71 10.50
CA ALA A 268 3.49 -11.46 11.34
C ALA A 268 4.97 -11.28 10.96
N GLU A 269 5.26 -10.72 9.78
CA GLU A 269 6.62 -10.45 9.31
C GLU A 269 7.07 -9.00 9.59
N GLY A 270 6.11 -8.12 9.89
CA GLY A 270 6.32 -6.67 9.98
C GLY A 270 6.81 -6.21 11.35
N TYR A 271 7.17 -4.93 11.41
CA TYR A 271 7.60 -4.23 12.62
C TYR A 271 6.60 -4.39 13.77
N PHE A 272 5.31 -4.30 13.47
CA PHE A 272 4.25 -4.40 14.46
C PHE A 272 3.89 -5.83 14.87
N SER A 273 4.62 -6.84 14.39
CA SER A 273 4.43 -8.21 14.87
C SER A 273 4.75 -8.33 16.37
N GLY A 274 3.83 -8.89 17.15
CA GLY A 274 4.03 -9.12 18.58
C GLY A 274 3.75 -7.91 19.49
N HIS A 275 4.78 -7.41 20.20
CA HIS A 275 4.66 -6.51 21.36
C HIS A 275 4.56 -5.01 21.04
N TYR A 276 4.70 -4.60 19.77
CA TYR A 276 4.72 -3.19 19.35
C TYR A 276 3.31 -2.57 19.16
N VAL A 277 2.30 -3.12 19.83
CA VAL A 277 0.93 -2.58 19.81
C VAL A 277 0.91 -1.14 20.31
N GLN A 278 1.76 -0.80 21.28
CA GLN A 278 1.86 0.56 21.81
C GLN A 278 2.33 1.57 20.74
N ASP A 279 3.32 1.22 19.93
CA ASP A 279 3.82 2.07 18.83
C ASP A 279 2.73 2.33 17.79
N MET A 280 1.85 1.34 17.54
CA MET A 280 0.70 1.50 16.65
C MET A 280 -0.33 2.49 17.23
N VAL A 281 -0.54 2.49 18.54
CA VAL A 281 -1.42 3.46 19.23
C VAL A 281 -0.85 4.87 19.12
N GLU A 282 0.42 5.08 19.48
CA GLU A 282 1.08 6.39 19.40
C GLU A 282 1.04 6.94 17.96
N PHE A 283 1.26 6.07 16.98
CA PHE A 283 1.11 6.42 15.57
C PHE A 283 -0.32 6.84 15.23
N THR A 284 -1.32 6.03 15.60
CA THR A 284 -2.73 6.31 15.31
C THR A 284 -3.18 7.62 15.95
N GLU A 285 -2.70 7.95 17.14
CA GLU A 285 -2.97 9.24 17.80
C GLU A 285 -2.36 10.42 17.05
N TRP A 286 -1.10 10.32 16.62
CA TRP A 286 -0.48 11.35 15.79
C TRP A 286 -1.24 11.55 14.47
N MET A 287 -1.70 10.45 13.88
CA MET A 287 -2.47 10.46 12.63
C MET A 287 -3.80 11.17 12.71
N LYS A 288 -4.45 11.19 13.87
CA LYS A 288 -5.70 11.94 14.08
C LYS A 288 -5.53 13.45 13.89
N SER A 289 -4.31 13.97 13.95
CA SER A 289 -4.04 15.39 13.65
C SER A 289 -4.20 15.75 12.17
N PHE A 290 -4.25 14.74 11.28
CA PHE A 290 -4.45 14.92 9.85
C PHE A 290 -5.83 14.44 9.43
N GLU A 291 -6.64 15.34 8.86
CA GLU A 291 -8.02 15.05 8.45
C GLU A 291 -8.14 14.05 7.30
N SER A 292 -7.16 14.01 6.40
CA SER A 292 -7.18 13.15 5.21
C SER A 292 -5.75 12.80 4.79
N VAL A 293 -5.56 11.58 4.27
CA VAL A 293 -4.29 11.17 3.65
C VAL A 293 -3.86 12.10 2.52
N GLN A 294 -4.81 12.74 1.81
CA GLN A 294 -4.54 13.72 0.75
C GLN A 294 -3.93 15.03 1.28
N HIS A 295 -4.04 15.30 2.58
CA HIS A 295 -3.41 16.47 3.21
C HIS A 295 -2.01 16.16 3.76
N VAL A 296 -1.57 14.90 3.68
CA VAL A 296 -0.27 14.48 4.19
C VAL A 296 0.73 14.44 3.05
N ARG A 297 1.86 15.15 3.22
CA ARG A 297 2.99 15.03 2.30
C ARG A 297 3.76 13.76 2.64
N ILE A 298 3.51 12.70 1.88
CA ILE A 298 4.24 11.42 1.95
C ILE A 298 5.15 11.32 0.72
N GLU A 299 6.45 11.15 0.94
CA GLU A 299 7.42 11.10 -0.17
C GLU A 299 8.54 10.09 0.10
N PRO A 300 9.10 9.50 -0.96
CA PRO A 300 10.29 8.68 -0.85
C PRO A 300 11.53 9.57 -0.72
N VAL A 301 12.42 9.23 0.19
CA VAL A 301 13.73 9.87 0.36
C VAL A 301 14.79 8.96 -0.21
N SER A 302 15.61 9.51 -1.10
CA SER A 302 16.77 8.79 -1.64
C SER A 302 17.75 8.42 -0.53
N LYS A 303 18.33 7.22 -0.59
CA LYS A 303 19.26 6.75 0.43
C LYS A 303 20.43 7.71 0.62
N GLU A 304 20.91 8.29 -0.47
CA GLU A 304 22.03 9.23 -0.50
C GLU A 304 21.80 10.47 0.39
N ASN A 305 20.53 10.83 0.62
CA ASN A 305 20.14 11.95 1.48
C ASN A 305 20.03 11.57 2.96
N ILE A 306 20.25 10.29 3.29
CA ILE A 306 20.24 9.78 4.66
C ILE A 306 21.68 9.72 5.16
N ALA A 307 21.89 10.17 6.40
CA ALA A 307 23.21 10.16 7.03
C ALA A 307 23.84 8.75 6.97
N GLU A 308 25.15 8.71 6.69
CA GLU A 308 25.87 7.49 6.31
C GLU A 308 25.77 6.39 7.37
N ASN A 309 25.82 6.76 8.65
CA ASN A 309 25.66 5.84 9.76
C ASN A 309 24.33 5.07 9.70
N TYR A 310 23.21 5.75 9.43
CA TYR A 310 21.90 5.10 9.31
C TYR A 310 21.80 4.25 8.05
N ARG A 311 22.34 4.71 6.92
CA ARG A 311 22.39 3.90 5.69
C ARG A 311 23.11 2.57 5.92
N VAL A 312 24.31 2.61 6.49
CA VAL A 312 25.13 1.42 6.76
C VAL A 312 24.41 0.50 7.76
N GLU A 313 23.77 1.06 8.78
CA GLU A 313 22.97 0.29 9.73
C GLU A 313 21.79 -0.42 9.02
N PHE A 314 21.01 0.30 8.21
CA PHE A 314 19.84 -0.22 7.54
C PHE A 314 20.19 -1.24 6.45
N ASP A 315 21.26 -1.03 5.69
CA ASP A 315 21.76 -2.03 4.75
C ASP A 315 22.13 -3.34 5.46
N LYS A 316 22.77 -3.24 6.63
CA LYS A 316 23.12 -4.41 7.46
C LYS A 316 21.89 -5.11 8.04
N ARG A 317 20.88 -4.36 8.48
CA ARG A 317 19.69 -4.90 9.16
C ARG A 317 18.62 -5.41 8.19
N PHE A 318 18.43 -4.73 7.06
CA PHE A 318 17.28 -4.92 6.16
C PHE A 318 17.69 -5.30 4.72
N GLY A 319 19.00 -5.38 4.43
CA GLY A 319 19.52 -5.65 3.09
C GLY A 319 19.46 -4.43 2.17
N SER A 320 20.12 -4.46 1.01
CA SER A 320 20.28 -3.27 0.16
C SER A 320 19.00 -2.75 -0.52
N ALA A 321 17.87 -3.48 -0.45
CA ALA A 321 16.63 -3.13 -1.14
C ALA A 321 15.66 -2.25 -0.31
N TRP A 322 15.99 -1.92 0.94
CA TRP A 322 15.11 -1.09 1.77
C TRP A 322 14.83 0.28 1.15
N GLN A 323 13.68 0.85 1.48
CA GLN A 323 13.18 2.15 1.03
C GLN A 323 12.90 3.02 2.26
N PHE A 324 13.15 4.32 2.15
CA PHE A 324 12.86 5.29 3.21
C PHE A 324 11.74 6.20 2.76
N ILE A 325 10.62 6.17 3.47
CA ILE A 325 9.45 7.01 3.16
C ILE A 325 9.23 7.93 4.34
N VAL A 326 8.99 9.21 4.08
CA VAL A 326 8.70 10.20 5.12
C VAL A 326 7.31 10.74 4.90
N ALA A 327 6.56 10.82 5.98
CA ALA A 327 5.33 11.59 6.07
C ALA A 327 5.58 12.79 6.98
N TRP A 328 5.53 13.99 6.40
CA TRP A 328 5.84 15.21 7.12
C TRP A 328 4.68 15.71 7.98
N GLY A 329 5.02 16.35 9.10
CA GLY A 329 4.09 17.07 9.96
C GLY A 329 3.37 18.23 9.23
N SER A 330 2.29 18.73 9.83
CA SER A 330 1.53 19.88 9.30
C SER A 330 2.35 21.17 9.19
N GLU A 331 3.40 21.31 10.00
CA GLU A 331 4.37 22.42 9.93
C GLU A 331 5.34 22.30 8.74
N GLY A 332 5.29 21.19 8.00
CA GLY A 332 6.08 20.93 6.81
C GLY A 332 7.52 20.48 7.09
N GLU A 333 8.28 20.28 6.02
CA GLU A 333 9.65 19.73 6.01
C GLU A 333 10.65 20.55 6.84
N ALA A 334 10.43 21.87 6.96
CA ALA A 334 11.35 22.77 7.66
C ALA A 334 11.44 22.51 9.18
N SER A 335 10.39 21.94 9.78
CA SER A 335 10.40 21.56 11.20
C SER A 335 11.14 20.25 11.45
N TYR A 336 11.44 19.49 10.39
CA TYR A 336 11.86 18.09 10.44
C TYR A 336 10.92 17.19 11.26
N GLN A 337 9.74 17.65 11.66
CA GLN A 337 8.77 16.87 12.41
C GLN A 337 8.06 15.93 11.44
N GLY A 338 8.06 14.64 11.71
CA GLY A 338 7.34 13.67 10.87
C GLY A 338 7.49 12.24 11.32
N THR A 339 6.98 11.34 10.50
CA THR A 339 7.12 9.90 10.66
C THR A 339 7.91 9.34 9.49
N TYR A 340 9.00 8.62 9.76
CA TYR A 340 9.66 7.84 8.71
C TYR A 340 9.24 6.38 8.77
N TRP A 341 9.32 5.74 7.62
CA TRP A 341 9.06 4.33 7.39
C TRP A 341 10.25 3.74 6.67
N VAL A 342 10.85 2.72 7.27
CA VAL A 342 11.79 1.85 6.58
C VAL A 342 11.02 0.63 6.12
N MET A 343 10.91 0.47 4.80
CA MET A 343 10.22 -0.66 4.19
C MET A 343 11.19 -1.51 3.39
N ALA A 344 11.04 -2.83 3.43
CA ALA A 344 11.82 -3.73 2.58
C ALA A 344 10.90 -4.78 1.97
N PRO A 345 11.23 -5.37 0.81
CA PRO A 345 10.50 -6.51 0.30
C PRO A 345 10.35 -7.60 1.37
N GLY A 346 9.18 -8.23 1.41
CA GLY A 346 8.91 -9.39 2.25
C GLY A 346 9.72 -10.61 1.81
N GLY A 347 9.68 -11.68 2.60
CA GLY A 347 10.42 -12.92 2.30
C GLY A 347 10.06 -13.57 0.95
N ASP A 348 8.86 -13.30 0.42
CA ASP A 348 8.39 -13.74 -0.90
C ASP A 348 8.60 -12.71 -2.03
N GLU A 349 9.18 -11.55 -1.69
CA GLU A 349 9.44 -10.40 -2.58
C GLU A 349 8.18 -9.82 -3.27
N SER A 350 6.98 -10.24 -2.85
CA SER A 350 5.70 -9.88 -3.51
C SER A 350 5.02 -8.64 -2.91
N ARG A 351 5.49 -8.18 -1.75
CA ARG A 351 4.96 -7.02 -1.01
C ARG A 351 6.07 -6.30 -0.26
N TYR A 352 5.82 -5.05 0.10
CA TYR A 352 6.65 -4.34 1.07
C TYR A 352 6.20 -4.68 2.50
N VAL A 353 7.18 -4.81 3.39
CA VAL A 353 7.00 -5.05 4.81
C VAL A 353 7.63 -3.88 5.56
N VAL A 354 6.90 -3.31 6.52
CA VAL A 354 7.44 -2.27 7.41
C VAL A 354 8.45 -2.94 8.33
N ARG A 355 9.69 -2.46 8.30
CA ARG A 355 10.79 -2.97 9.14
C ARG A 355 11.10 -2.07 10.33
N GLN A 356 10.82 -0.78 10.19
CA GLN A 356 10.99 0.20 11.24
C GLN A 356 10.10 1.41 10.95
N VAL A 357 9.57 2.03 12.00
CA VAL A 357 8.81 3.27 11.94
C VAL A 357 9.06 4.07 13.20
N LEU A 358 9.12 5.39 13.08
CA LEU A 358 9.23 6.28 14.22
C LEU A 358 8.67 7.65 13.88
N THR A 359 7.88 8.21 14.79
CA THR A 359 7.43 9.60 14.77
C THR A 359 8.34 10.44 15.65
N ALA A 360 9.10 11.36 15.06
CA ALA A 360 10.09 12.16 15.78
C ALA A 360 10.47 13.45 15.01
N ASN A 361 11.39 14.22 15.58
CA ASN A 361 12.20 15.15 14.81
C ASN A 361 13.25 14.33 14.03
N LEU A 362 13.21 14.46 12.70
CA LEU A 362 13.98 13.66 11.76
C LEU A 362 15.31 14.31 11.36
N GLU A 363 15.69 15.45 11.92
CA GLU A 363 16.87 16.22 11.53
C GLU A 363 18.15 15.37 11.54
N SER A 364 18.33 14.53 12.56
CA SER A 364 19.50 13.66 12.69
C SER A 364 19.61 12.58 11.61
N PHE A 365 18.52 12.26 10.90
CA PHE A 365 18.54 11.28 9.82
C PHE A 365 19.08 11.86 8.51
N PHE A 366 19.08 13.19 8.37
CA PHE A 366 19.50 13.89 7.16
C PHE A 366 20.82 14.65 7.31
N ARG A 367 21.33 14.83 8.54
CA ARG A 367 22.50 15.67 8.85
C ARG A 367 23.68 14.90 9.40
#